data_AF-A0AAU1I249-F1
#
_entry.id   AF-A0AAU1I249-F1
#
_cell.length_a   1.000
_cell.length_b   1.000
_cell.length_c   1.000
_cell.angle_alpha   90.00
_cell.angle_beta   90.00
_cell.angle_gamma   90.00
#
_symmetry.space_group_name_H-M   'P 1'
#
loop_
_entity.id
_entity.type
_entity.pdbx_description
1 polymer ?
#
loop_
_entity_poly.entity_id
_entity_poly.type
_entity_poly.pdbx_seq_one_letter_code
_entity_poly.pdbx_strand_id
1 'polypeptide(L)'
;MNEEALRKLIEDRWTALEAEQTTGERRLRVSQLPGAGESGALAVAVDHSGHRHVLVPIHAHRKVRPGLDGPVLRLVRRALEDEETYQAYADLVCLRNDLSDLFTELCVDVLGAVNELPGNPTRALYRVLDRWKALFQTEGTLLGPDQLAGLFGELLVLNRLLQEDPSAHRLWRGPEGHCHDFAAGATAVEVKTTTASAGRRARIHGLDQLAAPEGGTLCLSWFRLRRTAGNEAGIAFLDLIEQTLRLCDDEGAVLDLLGAVGYRSSDSDRYQDVRFLISEERWYEVGPGFPGLTGRALVAAGVPISVLDVEYTIDLSGEAPAPLPSDEVSQLIESLIQESA
;
A
#
# COMPACT_ATOMS: atom_id res chain seq x y z
N MET A 1 -2.22 -10.42 -37.53
CA MET A 1 -3.69 -10.24 -37.62
C MET A 1 -3.99 -8.87 -37.02
N ASN A 2 -4.84 -8.04 -37.62
CA ASN A 2 -5.17 -6.74 -37.02
C ASN A 2 -6.15 -6.94 -35.84
N GLU A 3 -6.18 -6.00 -34.90
CA GLU A 3 -6.94 -6.05 -33.64
C GLU A 3 -8.43 -6.35 -33.84
N GLU A 4 -9.07 -5.71 -34.82
CA GLU A 4 -10.48 -5.91 -35.15
C GLU A 4 -10.80 -7.34 -35.62
N ALA A 5 -9.85 -8.00 -36.30
CA ALA A 5 -9.99 -9.39 -36.70
C ALA A 5 -9.81 -10.36 -35.51
N LEU A 6 -8.94 -10.03 -34.54
CA LEU A 6 -8.79 -10.79 -33.31
C LEU A 6 -10.04 -10.69 -32.43
N ARG A 7 -10.60 -9.49 -32.31
CA ARG A 7 -11.86 -9.25 -31.61
C ARG A 7 -12.99 -10.11 -32.16
N LYS A 8 -13.23 -10.01 -33.47
CA LYS A 8 -14.28 -10.80 -34.14
C LYS A 8 -14.08 -12.30 -33.92
N LEU A 9 -12.84 -12.78 -34.03
CA LEU A 9 -12.52 -14.18 -33.79
C LEU A 9 -12.90 -14.62 -32.37
N ILE A 10 -12.56 -13.82 -31.36
CA ILE A 10 -12.89 -14.13 -29.96
C ILE A 10 -14.41 -14.11 -29.73
N GLU A 11 -15.12 -13.13 -30.26
CA GLU A 11 -16.59 -13.05 -30.19
C GLU A 11 -17.28 -14.26 -30.84
N ASP A 12 -16.78 -14.70 -32.01
CA ASP A 12 -17.24 -15.92 -32.68
C ASP A 12 -17.00 -17.16 -31.80
N ARG A 13 -15.86 -17.22 -31.07
CA ARG A 13 -15.58 -18.32 -30.13
C ARG A 13 -16.49 -18.30 -28.91
N TRP A 14 -16.77 -17.13 -28.34
CA TRP A 14 -17.72 -17.02 -27.24
C TRP A 14 -19.10 -17.51 -27.62
N THR A 15 -19.61 -17.05 -28.76
CA THR A 15 -20.92 -17.46 -29.28
C THR A 15 -21.03 -18.98 -29.42
N ALA A 16 -19.99 -19.63 -29.96
CA ALA A 16 -19.98 -21.08 -30.12
C ALA A 16 -19.88 -21.84 -28.78
N LEU A 17 -19.07 -21.34 -27.85
CA LEU A 17 -18.88 -21.97 -26.54
C LEU A 17 -20.11 -21.84 -25.64
N GLU A 18 -20.82 -20.71 -25.72
CA GLU A 18 -22.01 -20.40 -24.92
C GLU A 18 -23.29 -21.04 -25.48
N ALA A 19 -23.26 -21.56 -26.71
CA ALA A 19 -24.42 -22.20 -27.35
C ALA A 19 -24.95 -23.45 -26.63
N GLU A 20 -24.11 -24.10 -25.81
CA GLU A 20 -24.49 -25.28 -25.01
C GLU A 20 -23.79 -25.23 -23.65
N GLN A 21 -24.43 -25.79 -22.63
CA GLN A 21 -23.86 -25.88 -21.29
C GLN A 21 -22.73 -26.92 -21.20
N THR A 22 -21.83 -26.72 -20.25
CA THR A 22 -20.78 -27.69 -19.95
C THR A 22 -21.38 -28.99 -19.40
N THR A 23 -20.69 -30.11 -19.62
CA THR A 23 -21.15 -31.44 -19.19
C THR A 23 -20.97 -31.71 -17.69
N GLY A 24 -20.57 -30.72 -16.89
CA GLY A 24 -20.45 -30.80 -15.44
C GLY A 24 -19.70 -29.62 -14.81
N GLU A 25 -19.84 -29.45 -13.49
CA GLU A 25 -19.32 -28.30 -12.74
C GLU A 25 -17.79 -28.10 -12.82
N ARG A 26 -17.03 -29.18 -13.00
CA ARG A 26 -15.57 -29.14 -13.12
C ARG A 26 -15.05 -29.16 -14.56
N ARG A 27 -15.95 -29.07 -15.54
CA ARG A 27 -15.61 -29.15 -16.96
C ARG A 27 -15.67 -27.77 -17.61
N LEU A 28 -14.75 -27.54 -18.55
CA LEU A 28 -14.72 -26.38 -19.41
C LEU A 28 -15.09 -26.80 -20.83
N ARG A 29 -15.85 -25.96 -21.53
CA ARG A 29 -15.87 -26.00 -23.00
C ARG A 29 -14.73 -25.14 -23.49
N VAL A 30 -13.88 -25.69 -24.36
CA VAL A 30 -12.63 -25.05 -24.77
C VAL A 30 -12.61 -24.91 -26.29
N SER A 31 -12.21 -23.74 -26.77
CA SER A 31 -11.90 -23.51 -28.18
C SER A 31 -10.46 -23.03 -28.31
N GLN A 32 -9.67 -23.76 -29.09
CA GLN A 32 -8.30 -23.36 -29.42
C GLN A 32 -8.30 -22.11 -30.30
N LEU A 33 -7.29 -21.27 -30.11
CA LEU A 33 -7.05 -20.04 -30.85
C LEU A 33 -5.81 -20.17 -31.73
N PRO A 34 -5.78 -19.48 -32.89
CA PRO A 34 -4.60 -19.39 -33.73
C PRO A 34 -3.49 -18.60 -33.03
N GLY A 35 -2.25 -19.09 -33.12
CA GLY A 35 -1.09 -18.57 -32.39
C GLY A 35 -0.54 -19.62 -31.45
N ALA A 36 0.21 -20.58 -32.00
CA ALA A 36 0.89 -21.62 -31.23
C ALA A 36 2.34 -21.18 -30.99
N GLY A 37 2.72 -21.07 -29.73
CA GLY A 37 4.14 -21.07 -29.34
C GLY A 37 4.60 -22.51 -29.11
N GLU A 38 5.91 -22.70 -28.91
CA GLU A 38 6.49 -24.03 -28.57
C GLU A 38 5.90 -24.66 -27.29
N SER A 39 5.19 -23.86 -26.47
CA SER A 39 4.56 -24.29 -25.21
C SER A 39 3.12 -24.79 -25.32
N GLY A 40 2.50 -24.73 -26.51
CA GLY A 40 1.11 -25.11 -26.75
C GLY A 40 0.29 -24.01 -27.45
N ALA A 41 -0.97 -24.31 -27.76
CA ALA A 41 -1.91 -23.35 -28.33
C ALA A 41 -2.64 -22.55 -27.25
N LEU A 42 -2.85 -21.26 -27.52
CA LEU A 42 -3.77 -20.41 -26.76
C LEU A 42 -5.19 -20.97 -26.90
N ALA A 43 -5.99 -20.82 -25.85
CA ALA A 43 -7.39 -21.18 -25.91
C ALA A 43 -8.26 -20.20 -25.15
N VAL A 44 -9.55 -20.22 -25.49
CA VAL A 44 -10.60 -19.58 -24.72
C VAL A 44 -11.59 -20.63 -24.26
N ALA A 45 -12.20 -20.43 -23.10
CA ALA A 45 -13.10 -21.40 -22.53
C ALA A 45 -14.25 -20.78 -21.76
N VAL A 46 -15.32 -21.55 -21.58
CA VAL A 46 -16.47 -21.21 -20.74
C VAL A 46 -16.70 -22.33 -19.73
N ASP A 47 -16.86 -21.97 -18.46
CA ASP A 47 -17.15 -22.91 -17.37
C ASP A 47 -18.66 -23.17 -17.19
N HIS A 48 -19.00 -24.04 -16.24
CA HIS A 48 -20.39 -24.38 -15.93
C HIS A 48 -21.23 -23.18 -15.46
N SER A 49 -20.59 -22.17 -14.87
CA SER A 49 -21.24 -20.95 -14.38
C SER A 49 -21.39 -19.88 -15.47
N GLY A 50 -20.90 -20.16 -16.68
CA GLY A 50 -20.89 -19.21 -17.80
C GLY A 50 -19.75 -18.20 -17.75
N HIS A 51 -18.77 -18.37 -16.85
CA HIS A 51 -17.62 -17.48 -16.81
C HIS A 51 -16.72 -17.72 -18.01
N ARG A 52 -16.21 -16.63 -18.59
CA ARG A 52 -15.24 -16.65 -19.69
C ARG A 52 -13.82 -16.78 -19.15
N HIS A 53 -13.02 -17.58 -19.83
CA HIS A 53 -11.63 -17.89 -19.50
C HIS A 53 -10.73 -17.64 -20.71
N VAL A 54 -9.57 -17.00 -20.49
CA VAL A 54 -8.46 -17.05 -21.45
C VAL A 54 -7.35 -17.94 -20.88
N LEU A 55 -6.94 -18.92 -21.69
CA LEU A 55 -6.03 -19.98 -21.31
C LEU A 55 -4.71 -19.78 -22.06
N VAL A 56 -3.69 -19.39 -21.31
CA VAL A 56 -2.34 -19.15 -21.84
C VAL A 56 -1.44 -20.34 -21.53
N PRO A 57 -0.89 -21.05 -22.53
CA PRO A 57 -0.15 -22.28 -22.29
C PRO A 57 1.14 -22.02 -21.50
N ILE A 58 1.43 -22.90 -20.54
CA ILE A 58 2.64 -22.85 -19.72
C ILE A 58 3.27 -24.25 -19.62
N HIS A 59 4.59 -24.30 -19.46
CA HIS A 59 5.26 -25.57 -19.14
C HIS A 59 4.75 -26.15 -17.82
N ALA A 60 4.69 -27.48 -17.72
CA ALA A 60 4.07 -28.18 -16.60
C ALA A 60 4.60 -27.76 -15.20
N HIS A 61 5.88 -27.38 -15.09
CA HIS A 61 6.52 -26.97 -13.84
C HIS A 61 6.46 -25.47 -13.55
N ARG A 62 5.93 -24.65 -14.48
CA ARG A 62 5.91 -23.19 -14.33
C ARG A 62 4.75 -22.78 -13.42
N LYS A 63 5.05 -21.98 -12.40
CA LYS A 63 4.04 -21.40 -11.50
C LYS A 63 3.45 -20.13 -12.13
N VAL A 64 2.19 -19.87 -11.81
CA VAL A 64 1.50 -18.63 -12.13
C VAL A 64 1.69 -17.66 -10.97
N ARG A 65 1.79 -16.36 -11.24
CA ARG A 65 2.03 -15.36 -10.21
C ARG A 65 0.88 -15.36 -9.19
N PRO A 66 1.17 -15.25 -7.87
CA PRO A 66 0.13 -14.95 -6.88
C PRO A 66 -0.35 -13.49 -7.03
N GLY A 67 -1.48 -13.13 -6.42
CA GLY A 67 -1.94 -11.73 -6.32
C GLY A 67 -2.95 -11.24 -7.36
N LEU A 68 -3.59 -12.17 -8.09
CA LEU A 68 -4.78 -11.87 -8.91
C LEU A 68 -5.86 -12.90 -8.59
N ASP A 69 -6.36 -12.86 -7.35
CA ASP A 69 -7.46 -13.68 -6.83
C ASP A 69 -8.53 -12.76 -6.24
N GLY A 70 -9.16 -11.97 -7.11
CA GLY A 70 -10.15 -10.97 -6.73
C GLY A 70 -11.58 -11.40 -7.06
N PRO A 71 -12.58 -10.62 -6.63
CA PRO A 71 -13.99 -10.90 -6.90
C PRO A 71 -14.39 -10.75 -8.38
N VAL A 72 -13.51 -10.16 -9.21
CA VAL A 72 -13.79 -9.90 -10.64
C VAL A 72 -12.93 -10.76 -11.55
N LEU A 73 -11.61 -10.76 -11.34
CA LEU A 73 -10.65 -11.55 -12.09
C LEU A 73 -9.90 -12.48 -11.17
N ARG A 74 -9.73 -13.72 -11.61
CA ARG A 74 -8.90 -14.71 -10.94
C ARG A 74 -7.93 -15.33 -11.94
N LEU A 75 -6.68 -15.45 -11.55
CA LEU A 75 -5.62 -16.06 -12.33
C LEU A 75 -5.05 -17.26 -11.57
N VAL A 76 -5.23 -18.46 -12.11
CA VAL A 76 -4.79 -19.70 -11.50
C VAL A 76 -4.02 -20.58 -12.48
N ARG A 77 -3.22 -21.51 -11.97
CA ARG A 77 -2.70 -22.60 -12.79
C ARG A 77 -3.80 -23.64 -12.96
N ARG A 78 -4.12 -24.00 -14.22
CA ARG A 78 -5.06 -25.08 -14.54
C ARG A 78 -4.40 -26.09 -15.47
N ALA A 79 -4.53 -27.37 -15.18
CA ALA A 79 -4.22 -28.43 -16.14
C ALA A 79 -5.52 -28.84 -16.84
N LEU A 80 -5.47 -28.96 -18.16
CA LEU A 80 -6.53 -29.55 -18.97
C LEU A 80 -6.01 -30.88 -19.52
N GLU A 81 -6.85 -31.88 -19.42
CA GLU A 81 -6.59 -33.24 -19.89
C GLU A 81 -7.83 -33.74 -20.61
N ASP A 82 -7.62 -34.26 -21.82
CA ASP A 82 -8.61 -35.05 -22.56
C ASP A 82 -8.00 -36.41 -22.93
N GLU A 83 -8.67 -37.19 -23.78
CA GLU A 83 -8.22 -38.54 -24.14
C GLU A 83 -6.85 -38.55 -24.85
N GLU A 84 -6.43 -37.43 -25.45
CA GLU A 84 -5.25 -37.36 -26.32
C GLU A 84 -4.17 -36.38 -25.81
N THR A 85 -4.51 -35.45 -24.92
CA THR A 85 -3.65 -34.32 -24.55
C THR A 85 -3.65 -34.03 -23.06
N TYR A 86 -2.50 -33.58 -22.56
CA TYR A 86 -2.32 -32.97 -21.23
C TYR A 86 -1.56 -31.65 -21.39
N GLN A 87 -2.17 -30.54 -20.99
CA GLN A 87 -1.56 -29.21 -21.09
C GLN A 87 -1.85 -28.36 -19.86
N ALA A 88 -0.81 -27.72 -19.32
CA ALA A 88 -0.96 -26.72 -18.26
C ALA A 88 -1.16 -25.32 -18.85
N TYR A 89 -2.03 -24.55 -18.21
CA TYR A 89 -2.41 -23.20 -18.58
C TYR A 89 -2.31 -22.25 -17.37
N ALA A 90 -1.91 -21.01 -17.66
CA ALA A 90 -2.31 -19.88 -16.84
C ALA A 90 -3.74 -19.51 -17.26
N ASP A 91 -4.68 -19.79 -16.37
CA ASP A 91 -6.12 -19.61 -16.57
C ASP A 91 -6.57 -18.31 -15.91
N LEU A 92 -6.85 -17.30 -16.75
CA LEU A 92 -7.45 -16.05 -16.32
C LEU A 92 -8.96 -16.12 -16.56
N VAL A 93 -9.74 -16.06 -15.48
CA VAL A 93 -11.20 -16.10 -15.51
C VAL A 93 -11.82 -14.76 -15.10
N CYS A 94 -12.90 -14.39 -15.77
CA CYS A 94 -13.80 -13.32 -15.33
C CYS A 94 -14.99 -13.90 -14.56
N LEU A 95 -15.04 -13.64 -13.26
CA LEU A 95 -16.08 -14.14 -12.34
C LEU A 95 -17.36 -13.28 -12.35
N ARG A 96 -17.43 -12.29 -13.25
CA ARG A 96 -18.52 -11.33 -13.36
C ARG A 96 -19.02 -11.26 -14.80
N ASN A 97 -20.17 -11.90 -15.05
CA ASN A 97 -20.75 -11.96 -16.39
C ASN A 97 -21.17 -10.59 -16.94
N ASP A 98 -21.41 -9.60 -16.08
CA ASP A 98 -21.71 -8.22 -16.48
C ASP A 98 -20.48 -7.46 -17.04
N LEU A 99 -19.28 -8.02 -16.89
CA LEU A 99 -18.03 -7.46 -17.41
C LEU A 99 -17.47 -8.27 -18.60
N SER A 100 -18.25 -9.22 -19.14
CA SER A 100 -17.82 -10.13 -20.21
C SER A 100 -17.35 -9.43 -21.49
N ASP A 101 -17.91 -8.27 -21.83
CA ASP A 101 -17.49 -7.49 -23.00
C ASP A 101 -16.13 -6.82 -22.76
N LEU A 102 -15.93 -6.21 -21.58
CA LEU A 102 -14.62 -5.68 -21.18
C LEU A 102 -13.56 -6.78 -21.07
N PHE A 103 -13.95 -7.95 -20.57
CA PHE A 103 -13.08 -9.11 -20.54
C PHE A 103 -12.70 -9.58 -21.95
N THR A 104 -13.58 -9.42 -22.94
CA THR A 104 -13.27 -9.72 -24.34
C THR A 104 -12.17 -8.81 -24.88
N GLU A 105 -12.21 -7.51 -24.57
CA GLU A 105 -11.13 -6.57 -24.93
C GLU A 105 -9.80 -6.99 -24.28
N LEU A 106 -9.82 -7.34 -22.98
CA LEU A 106 -8.64 -7.85 -22.30
C LEU A 106 -8.08 -9.11 -22.98
N CYS A 107 -8.96 -10.02 -23.43
CA CYS A 107 -8.53 -11.20 -24.18
C CYS A 107 -7.89 -10.83 -25.52
N VAL A 108 -8.45 -9.87 -26.26
CA VAL A 108 -7.86 -9.37 -27.52
C VAL A 108 -6.43 -8.86 -27.29
N ASP A 109 -6.22 -8.05 -26.26
CA ASP A 109 -4.90 -7.54 -25.89
C ASP A 109 -3.92 -8.67 -25.52
N VAL A 110 -4.37 -9.65 -24.74
CA VAL A 110 -3.56 -10.83 -24.38
C VAL A 110 -3.15 -11.60 -25.63
N LEU A 111 -4.08 -11.88 -26.54
CA LEU A 111 -3.80 -12.58 -27.80
C LEU A 111 -2.82 -11.80 -28.67
N GLY A 112 -3.02 -10.48 -28.81
CA GLY A 112 -2.11 -9.59 -29.54
C GLY A 112 -0.69 -9.67 -28.98
N ALA A 113 -0.54 -9.47 -27.67
CA ALA A 113 0.75 -9.48 -27.01
C ALA A 113 1.45 -10.85 -27.06
N VAL A 114 0.70 -11.96 -26.98
CA VAL A 114 1.29 -13.31 -27.10
C VAL A 114 1.76 -13.57 -28.53
N ASN A 115 1.01 -13.14 -29.54
CA ASN A 115 1.40 -13.29 -30.95
C ASN A 115 2.67 -12.50 -31.30
N GLU A 116 2.91 -11.36 -30.64
CA GLU A 116 4.16 -10.60 -30.77
C GLU A 116 5.35 -11.26 -30.05
N LEU A 117 5.09 -12.15 -29.07
CA LEU A 117 6.10 -12.70 -28.17
C LEU A 117 5.91 -14.23 -27.93
N PRO A 118 5.91 -15.05 -29.01
CA PRO A 118 5.50 -16.47 -28.96
C PRO A 118 6.39 -17.34 -28.06
N GLY A 119 7.65 -16.95 -27.82
CA GLY A 119 8.57 -17.68 -26.95
C GLY A 119 8.32 -17.49 -25.44
N ASN A 120 7.44 -16.57 -25.03
CA ASN A 120 7.14 -16.35 -23.60
C ASN A 120 5.70 -15.84 -23.37
N PRO A 121 4.69 -16.67 -23.66
CA PRO A 121 3.29 -16.27 -23.61
C PRO A 121 2.83 -15.81 -22.21
N THR A 122 3.39 -16.39 -21.14
CA THR A 122 3.13 -15.94 -19.76
C THR A 122 3.61 -14.52 -19.50
N ARG A 123 4.75 -14.12 -20.08
CA ARG A 123 5.27 -12.75 -19.95
C ARG A 123 4.37 -11.74 -20.67
N ALA A 124 3.84 -12.11 -21.83
CA ALA A 124 2.88 -11.29 -22.55
C ALA A 124 1.58 -11.09 -21.75
N LEU A 125 1.03 -12.16 -21.18
CA LEU A 125 -0.13 -12.10 -20.28
C LEU A 125 0.08 -11.12 -19.11
N TYR A 126 1.22 -11.23 -18.41
CA TYR A 126 1.48 -10.35 -17.26
C TYR A 126 1.61 -8.88 -17.66
N ARG A 127 2.27 -8.58 -18.79
CA ARG A 127 2.38 -7.20 -19.28
C ARG A 127 1.02 -6.57 -19.58
N VAL A 128 0.11 -7.33 -20.18
CA VAL A 128 -1.26 -6.85 -20.46
C VAL A 128 -2.02 -6.64 -19.16
N LEU A 129 -1.98 -7.61 -18.25
CA LEU A 129 -2.63 -7.49 -16.94
C LEU A 129 -2.12 -6.29 -16.13
N ASP A 130 -0.82 -6.01 -16.16
CA ASP A 130 -0.23 -4.88 -15.45
C ASP A 130 -0.65 -3.54 -16.07
N ARG A 131 -0.72 -3.46 -17.39
CA ARG A 131 -1.25 -2.29 -18.11
C ARG A 131 -2.73 -2.03 -17.79
N TRP A 132 -3.55 -3.07 -17.79
CA TRP A 132 -4.95 -2.98 -17.41
C TRP A 132 -5.11 -2.64 -15.93
N LYS A 133 -4.31 -3.23 -15.02
CA LYS A 133 -4.30 -2.84 -13.61
C LYS A 133 -3.99 -1.35 -13.46
N ALA A 134 -3.02 -0.82 -14.18
CA ALA A 134 -2.69 0.60 -14.15
C ALA A 134 -3.85 1.50 -14.62
N LEU A 135 -4.72 1.03 -15.51
CA LEU A 135 -5.92 1.76 -15.97
C LEU A 135 -7.01 1.87 -14.89
N PHE A 136 -7.11 0.86 -14.01
CA PHE A 136 -8.11 0.79 -12.93
C PHE A 136 -7.53 1.01 -11.53
N GLN A 137 -6.24 1.32 -11.42
CA GLN A 137 -5.71 1.93 -10.22
C GLN A 137 -6.38 3.29 -10.10
N THR A 138 -7.43 3.34 -9.28
CA THR A 138 -8.07 4.60 -8.91
C THR A 138 -6.99 5.51 -8.35
N GLU A 139 -6.92 6.76 -8.81
CA GLU A 139 -6.22 7.81 -8.08
C GLU A 139 -6.76 7.75 -6.64
N GLY A 140 -5.92 7.34 -5.69
CA GLY A 140 -6.21 7.61 -4.29
C GLY A 140 -6.33 9.12 -4.14
N THR A 141 -7.08 9.61 -3.14
CA THR A 141 -6.99 11.03 -2.84
C THR A 141 -5.54 11.33 -2.49
N LEU A 142 -4.89 12.17 -3.30
CA LEU A 142 -3.52 12.58 -3.04
C LEU A 142 -3.44 13.15 -1.62
N LEU A 143 -2.37 12.81 -0.93
CA LEU A 143 -2.05 13.42 0.36
C LEU A 143 -2.13 14.94 0.27
N GLY A 144 -3.01 15.52 1.08
CA GLY A 144 -3.12 16.96 1.23
C GLY A 144 -1.86 17.56 1.89
N PRO A 145 -1.72 18.90 1.90
CA PRO A 145 -0.55 19.56 2.47
C PRO A 145 -0.27 19.19 3.94
N ASP A 146 -1.31 19.05 4.77
CA ASP A 146 -1.18 18.70 6.18
C ASP A 146 -0.80 17.21 6.36
N GLN A 147 -1.37 16.32 5.53
CA GLN A 147 -1.01 14.89 5.53
C GLN A 147 0.44 14.68 5.09
N LEU A 148 0.89 15.41 4.06
CA LEU A 148 2.29 15.39 3.63
C LEU A 148 3.23 15.89 4.73
N ALA A 149 2.87 16.95 5.44
CA ALA A 149 3.67 17.45 6.56
C ALA A 149 3.69 16.47 7.74
N GLY A 150 2.57 15.84 8.07
CA GLY A 150 2.45 14.76 9.06
C GLY A 150 3.39 13.61 8.75
N LEU A 151 3.18 12.99 7.57
CA LEU A 151 3.98 11.88 7.10
C LEU A 151 5.47 12.22 7.01
N PHE A 152 5.81 13.44 6.55
CA PHE A 152 7.21 13.87 6.54
C PHE A 152 7.82 13.87 7.94
N GLY A 153 7.10 14.33 8.98
CA GLY A 153 7.56 14.25 10.37
C GLY A 153 7.74 12.81 10.86
N GLU A 154 6.79 11.93 10.57
CA GLU A 154 6.89 10.51 10.92
C GLU A 154 8.12 9.88 10.26
N LEU A 155 8.35 10.13 8.97
CA LEU A 155 9.51 9.62 8.24
C LEU A 155 10.86 10.14 8.78
N LEU A 156 10.89 11.35 9.34
CA LEU A 156 12.11 11.84 10.02
C LEU A 156 12.42 11.01 11.26
N VAL A 157 11.41 10.62 12.04
CA VAL A 157 11.57 9.75 13.22
C VAL A 157 11.92 8.34 12.79
N LEU A 158 11.20 7.79 11.80
CA LEU A 158 11.47 6.45 11.26
C LEU A 158 12.90 6.32 10.74
N ASN A 159 13.41 7.30 9.99
CA ASN A 159 14.78 7.24 9.49
C ASN A 159 15.84 7.22 10.60
N ARG A 160 15.58 7.83 11.76
CA ARG A 160 16.49 7.72 12.91
C ARG A 160 16.47 6.32 13.52
N LEU A 161 15.28 5.74 13.65
CA LEU A 161 15.13 4.37 14.13
C LEU A 161 15.82 3.38 13.17
N LEU A 162 15.64 3.55 11.85
CA LEU A 162 16.26 2.70 10.82
C LEU A 162 17.78 2.85 10.72
N GLN A 163 18.34 3.99 11.12
CA GLN A 163 19.80 4.17 11.18
C GLN A 163 20.46 3.30 12.26
N GLU A 164 19.72 3.04 13.34
CA GLU A 164 20.19 2.22 14.47
C GLU A 164 19.82 0.73 14.27
N ASP A 165 18.62 0.44 13.75
CA ASP A 165 18.16 -0.91 13.41
C ASP A 165 17.34 -0.92 12.10
N PRO A 166 17.84 -1.52 11.01
CA PRO A 166 17.12 -1.65 9.73
C PRO A 166 15.72 -2.29 9.82
N SER A 167 15.47 -3.09 10.86
CA SER A 167 14.17 -3.75 11.09
C SER A 167 13.15 -2.87 11.83
N ALA A 168 13.54 -1.65 12.25
CA ALA A 168 12.71 -0.76 13.05
C ALA A 168 11.47 -0.21 12.32
N HIS A 169 11.30 -0.49 11.03
CA HIS A 169 10.04 -0.23 10.32
C HIS A 169 8.83 -0.90 11.00
N ARG A 170 9.05 -2.01 11.73
CA ARG A 170 8.02 -2.71 12.53
C ARG A 170 7.48 -1.89 13.69
N LEU A 171 8.23 -0.87 14.11
CA LEU A 171 7.86 0.03 15.21
C LEU A 171 6.94 1.15 14.76
N TRP A 172 6.81 1.41 13.46
CA TRP A 172 5.91 2.42 12.92
C TRP A 172 4.49 1.86 12.85
N ARG A 173 3.72 2.13 13.90
CA ARG A 173 2.36 1.59 14.12
C ARG A 173 1.25 2.52 13.65
N GLY A 174 1.53 3.82 13.53
CA GLY A 174 0.58 4.85 13.09
C GLY A 174 -0.19 4.49 11.80
N PRO A 175 0.48 4.02 10.73
CA PRO A 175 -0.18 3.60 9.48
C PRO A 175 -1.26 2.52 9.63
N GLU A 176 -1.16 1.70 10.67
CA GLU A 176 -2.11 0.62 10.96
C GLU A 176 -3.27 1.09 11.87
N GLY A 177 -3.33 2.38 12.21
CA GLY A 177 -4.39 2.98 13.02
C GLY A 177 -4.19 2.84 14.53
N HIS A 178 -2.96 2.60 14.99
CA HIS A 178 -2.63 2.63 16.42
C HIS A 178 -2.71 4.05 17.00
N CYS A 179 -2.85 4.13 18.32
CA CYS A 179 -2.97 5.42 19.03
C CYS A 179 -1.69 6.24 19.03
N HIS A 180 -0.53 5.61 18.86
CA HIS A 180 0.78 6.26 18.78
C HIS A 180 1.46 5.90 17.46
N ASP A 181 2.19 6.85 16.89
CA ASP A 181 2.90 6.64 15.62
C ASP A 181 3.99 5.58 15.73
N PHE A 182 4.74 5.56 16.84
CA PHE A 182 5.75 4.53 17.11
C PHE A 182 5.56 3.91 18.48
N ALA A 183 5.74 2.59 18.58
CA ALA A 183 5.67 1.88 19.86
C ALA A 183 6.48 0.57 19.86
N ALA A 184 7.15 0.31 20.98
CA ALA A 184 7.79 -0.95 21.31
C ALA A 184 7.69 -1.18 22.82
N GLY A 185 7.21 -2.35 23.25
CA GLY A 185 7.07 -2.67 24.68
C GLY A 185 6.24 -1.63 25.45
N ALA A 186 6.89 -0.96 26.40
CA ALA A 186 6.34 0.08 27.25
C ALA A 186 6.71 1.50 26.77
N THR A 187 7.47 1.65 25.68
CA THR A 187 7.89 2.95 25.16
C THR A 187 7.12 3.30 23.88
N ALA A 188 6.62 4.54 23.80
CA ALA A 188 5.91 5.05 22.63
C ALA A 188 6.33 6.48 22.26
N VAL A 189 6.18 6.82 20.98
CA VAL A 189 6.38 8.17 20.45
C VAL A 189 5.17 8.56 19.61
N GLU A 190 4.65 9.75 19.89
CA GLU A 190 3.64 10.43 19.09
C GLU A 190 4.31 11.58 18.33
N VAL A 191 4.11 11.67 17.02
CA VAL A 191 4.71 12.69 16.17
C VAL A 191 3.68 13.74 15.79
N LYS A 192 4.02 15.01 16.03
CA LYS A 192 3.20 16.16 15.63
C LYS A 192 4.01 17.12 14.79
N THR A 193 3.42 17.56 13.70
CA THR A 193 4.03 18.52 12.79
C THR A 193 3.17 19.76 12.63
N THR A 194 3.81 20.88 12.34
CA THR A 194 3.12 22.09 11.93
C THR A 194 3.84 22.79 10.80
N THR A 195 3.07 23.40 9.91
CA THR A 195 3.57 24.32 8.88
C THR A 195 3.40 25.80 9.27
N ALA A 196 2.86 26.07 10.47
CA ALA A 196 2.67 27.43 10.96
C ALA A 196 4.01 28.12 11.23
N SER A 197 4.11 29.38 10.81
CA SER A 197 5.32 30.19 11.00
C SER A 197 5.58 30.58 12.45
N ALA A 198 4.55 30.64 13.30
CA ALA A 198 4.66 31.03 14.71
C ALA A 198 3.80 30.20 15.66
N GLY A 199 4.26 30.14 16.92
CA GLY A 199 3.66 29.35 18.00
C GLY A 199 4.05 27.87 17.92
N ARG A 200 4.10 27.18 19.06
CA ARG A 200 4.36 25.75 19.12
C ARG A 200 3.07 25.00 19.42
N ARG A 201 2.21 24.91 18.40
CA ARG A 201 0.89 24.30 18.55
C ARG A 201 0.96 22.82 18.16
N ALA A 202 0.51 21.95 19.06
CA ALA A 202 0.34 20.52 18.79
C ALA A 202 -1.15 20.20 18.82
N ARG A 203 -1.71 19.84 17.66
CA ARG A 203 -3.11 19.40 17.58
C ARG A 203 -3.18 17.93 17.98
N ILE A 204 -4.08 17.62 18.91
CA ILE A 204 -4.29 16.28 19.43
C ILE A 204 -5.69 15.82 19.01
N HIS A 205 -5.77 14.62 18.47
CA HIS A 205 -6.97 13.97 17.97
C HIS A 205 -7.25 12.72 18.81
N GLY A 206 -8.13 12.88 19.79
CA GLY A 206 -8.49 11.83 20.74
C GLY A 206 -7.73 11.92 22.06
N LEU A 207 -8.31 11.30 23.08
CA LEU A 207 -7.76 11.26 24.43
C LEU A 207 -6.64 10.22 24.58
N ASP A 208 -6.50 9.34 23.59
CA ASP A 208 -5.57 8.20 23.63
C ASP A 208 -4.18 8.56 23.11
N GLN A 209 -4.05 9.60 22.26
CA GLN A 209 -2.75 10.01 21.68
C GLN A 209 -1.74 10.51 22.71
N LEU A 210 -2.20 10.96 23.88
CA LEU A 210 -1.34 11.36 25.01
C LEU A 210 -1.44 10.39 26.20
N ALA A 211 -2.06 9.23 26.00
CA ALA A 211 -2.16 8.20 27.02
C ALA A 211 -0.96 7.26 26.92
N ALA A 212 0.04 7.46 27.78
CA ALA A 212 1.21 6.60 27.82
C ALA A 212 0.84 5.11 27.99
N PRO A 213 1.62 4.18 27.40
CA PRO A 213 1.47 2.75 27.63
C PRO A 213 1.42 2.40 29.11
N GLU A 214 0.75 1.31 29.47
CA GLU A 214 0.61 0.92 30.88
C GLU A 214 1.98 0.61 31.50
N GLY A 215 2.36 1.38 32.53
CA GLY A 215 3.68 1.27 33.17
C GLY A 215 4.84 1.78 32.31
N GLY A 216 4.53 2.48 31.23
CA GLY A 216 5.48 2.90 30.20
C GLY A 216 5.70 4.40 30.10
N THR A 217 6.43 4.79 29.06
CA THR A 217 6.75 6.18 28.74
C THR A 217 6.17 6.55 27.38
N LEU A 218 5.77 7.82 27.25
CA LEU A 218 5.34 8.40 25.98
C LEU A 218 6.11 9.69 25.76
N CYS A 219 6.62 9.86 24.55
CA CYS A 219 7.23 11.11 24.12
C CYS A 219 6.46 11.73 22.97
N LEU A 220 6.29 13.05 23.01
CA LEU A 220 5.78 13.82 21.89
C LEU A 220 6.96 14.41 21.10
N SER A 221 7.17 13.93 19.88
CA SER A 221 8.10 14.54 18.94
C SER A 221 7.38 15.62 18.14
N TRP A 222 7.83 16.87 18.24
CA TRP A 222 7.20 18.02 17.61
C TRP A 222 8.13 18.68 16.59
N PHE A 223 7.65 18.82 15.35
CA PHE A 223 8.38 19.45 14.26
C PHE A 223 7.67 20.70 13.74
N ARG A 224 8.44 21.76 13.52
CA ARG A 224 8.04 22.89 12.66
C ARG A 224 8.67 22.74 11.30
N LEU A 225 7.83 22.60 10.29
CA LEU A 225 8.23 22.49 8.90
C LEU A 225 7.91 23.78 8.16
N ARG A 226 8.81 24.22 7.29
CA ARG A 226 8.53 25.29 6.32
C ARG A 226 8.56 24.67 4.93
N ARG A 227 7.44 24.76 4.20
CA ARG A 227 7.41 24.35 2.79
C ARG A 227 8.32 25.29 1.99
N THR A 228 9.21 24.72 1.20
CA THR A 228 10.10 25.48 0.31
C THR A 228 9.83 25.12 -1.14
N ALA A 229 10.25 25.97 -2.07
CA ALA A 229 10.05 25.76 -3.51
C ALA A 229 11.42 25.66 -4.21
N GLY A 230 11.47 24.87 -5.29
CA GLY A 230 12.64 24.75 -6.16
C GLY A 230 13.91 24.26 -5.43
N ASN A 231 15.04 24.92 -5.72
CA ASN A 231 16.37 24.58 -5.19
C ASN A 231 16.69 25.20 -3.82
N GLU A 232 15.69 25.70 -3.07
CA GLU A 232 15.91 26.16 -1.70
C GLU A 232 16.34 25.01 -0.78
N ALA A 233 17.10 25.34 0.28
CA ALA A 233 17.49 24.38 1.30
C ALA A 233 16.26 23.68 1.92
N GLY A 234 16.39 22.37 2.16
CA GLY A 234 15.34 21.50 2.70
C GLY A 234 15.52 20.08 2.16
N ILE A 235 14.68 19.16 2.61
CA ILE A 235 14.68 17.76 2.16
C ILE A 235 13.46 17.57 1.26
N ALA A 236 13.65 17.01 0.06
CA ALA A 236 12.52 16.69 -0.79
C ALA A 236 11.77 15.51 -0.18
N PHE A 237 10.44 15.53 -0.25
CA PHE A 237 9.61 14.47 0.31
C PHE A 237 9.96 13.09 -0.29
N LEU A 238 10.17 13.04 -1.61
CA LEU A 238 10.58 11.81 -2.30
C LEU A 238 11.99 11.35 -1.90
N ASP A 239 12.94 12.27 -1.73
CA ASP A 239 14.30 11.92 -1.26
C ASP A 239 14.26 11.26 0.13
N LEU A 240 13.37 11.73 1.01
CA LEU A 240 13.19 11.19 2.35
C LEU A 240 12.58 9.77 2.32
N ILE A 241 11.61 9.54 1.44
CA ILE A 241 11.04 8.20 1.20
C ILE A 241 12.12 7.27 0.65
N GLU A 242 12.85 7.68 -0.37
CA GLU A 242 13.94 6.85 -0.91
C GLU A 242 15.01 6.53 0.13
N GLN A 243 15.34 7.50 1.00
CA GLN A 243 16.24 7.26 2.12
C GLN A 243 15.68 6.22 3.08
N THR A 244 14.39 6.29 3.38
CA THR A 244 13.69 5.31 4.24
C THR A 244 13.81 3.90 3.65
N LEU A 245 13.50 3.75 2.37
CA LEU A 245 13.59 2.47 1.66
C LEU A 245 15.03 1.92 1.63
N ARG A 246 16.03 2.79 1.47
CA ARG A 246 17.45 2.38 1.51
C ARG A 246 17.95 1.94 2.89
N LEU A 247 17.36 2.46 3.98
CA LEU A 247 17.78 2.15 5.35
C LEU A 247 17.12 0.88 5.89
N CYS A 248 15.90 0.55 5.45
CA CYS A 248 15.16 -0.60 5.95
C CYS A 248 15.65 -1.94 5.39
N ASP A 249 15.37 -3.03 6.11
CA ASP A 249 15.64 -4.41 5.67
C ASP A 249 14.51 -5.03 4.81
N ASP A 250 13.32 -4.42 4.78
CA ASP A 250 12.15 -4.87 4.00
C ASP A 250 11.41 -3.68 3.34
N GLU A 251 11.82 -3.33 2.11
CA GLU A 251 11.19 -2.28 1.32
C GLU A 251 9.70 -2.54 1.05
N GLY A 252 9.30 -3.81 0.89
CA GLY A 252 7.91 -4.17 0.62
C GLY A 252 7.00 -3.83 1.79
N ALA A 253 7.43 -4.17 3.01
CA ALA A 253 6.70 -3.82 4.23
C ALA A 253 6.58 -2.30 4.41
N VAL A 254 7.64 -1.53 4.16
CA VAL A 254 7.59 -0.05 4.24
C VAL A 254 6.66 0.53 3.17
N LEU A 255 6.67 0.01 1.95
CA LEU A 255 5.75 0.44 0.89
C LEU A 255 4.28 0.13 1.23
N ASP A 256 4.01 -0.99 1.89
CA ASP A 256 2.66 -1.32 2.37
C ASP A 256 2.20 -0.34 3.47
N LEU A 257 3.08 0.01 4.42
CA LEU A 257 2.81 1.03 5.45
C LEU A 257 2.55 2.41 4.83
N LEU A 258 3.40 2.84 3.88
CA LEU A 258 3.19 4.06 3.11
C LEU A 258 1.86 4.05 2.35
N GLY A 259 1.50 2.88 1.78
CA GLY A 259 0.22 2.67 1.12
C GLY A 259 -0.99 2.83 2.06
N ALA A 260 -0.86 2.38 3.31
CA ALA A 260 -1.90 2.49 4.32
C ALA A 260 -2.20 3.95 4.71
N VAL A 261 -1.19 4.82 4.75
CA VAL A 261 -1.37 6.27 4.96
C VAL A 261 -1.74 7.05 3.71
N GLY A 262 -1.78 6.39 2.55
CA GLY A 262 -2.26 6.97 1.29
C GLY A 262 -1.16 7.45 0.34
N TYR A 263 0.12 7.20 0.63
CA TYR A 263 1.19 7.40 -0.35
C TYR A 263 1.29 6.20 -1.30
N ARG A 264 1.36 6.47 -2.60
CA ARG A 264 1.63 5.45 -3.62
C ARG A 264 2.80 5.88 -4.49
N SER A 265 3.70 4.96 -4.81
CA SER A 265 4.83 5.25 -5.69
C SER A 265 4.39 5.71 -7.09
N SER A 266 3.20 5.31 -7.55
CA SER A 266 2.61 5.80 -8.81
C SER A 266 2.31 7.30 -8.81
N ASP A 267 2.18 7.92 -7.63
CA ASP A 267 1.87 9.34 -7.46
C ASP A 267 3.13 10.19 -7.27
N SER A 268 4.34 9.61 -7.39
CA SER A 268 5.62 10.30 -7.13
C SER A 268 5.74 11.63 -7.86
N ASP A 269 5.36 11.65 -9.15
CA ASP A 269 5.44 12.85 -10.01
C ASP A 269 4.59 14.01 -9.46
N ARG A 270 3.51 13.70 -8.71
CA ARG A 270 2.64 14.71 -8.08
C ARG A 270 3.29 15.38 -6.87
N TYR A 271 4.33 14.76 -6.30
CA TYR A 271 5.04 15.24 -5.11
C TYR A 271 6.46 15.74 -5.40
N GLN A 272 6.89 15.79 -6.67
CA GLN A 272 8.24 16.20 -7.07
C GLN A 272 8.67 17.58 -6.52
N ASP A 273 7.71 18.50 -6.38
CA ASP A 273 7.94 19.88 -5.93
C ASP A 273 7.71 20.05 -4.42
N VAL A 274 7.47 18.96 -3.68
CA VAL A 274 7.26 18.99 -2.23
C VAL A 274 8.61 18.91 -1.52
N ARG A 275 9.00 20.03 -0.91
CA ARG A 275 10.20 20.14 -0.07
C ARG A 275 9.87 20.80 1.26
N PHE A 276 10.47 20.31 2.34
CA PHE A 276 10.36 20.90 3.66
C PHE A 276 11.73 21.23 4.25
N LEU A 277 11.83 22.42 4.83
CA LEU A 277 12.91 22.79 5.73
C LEU A 277 12.45 22.57 7.18
N ILE A 278 13.20 21.79 7.94
CA ILE A 278 12.97 21.61 9.38
C ILE A 278 13.45 22.89 10.07
N SER A 279 12.49 23.70 10.53
CA SER A 279 12.76 25.00 11.16
C SER A 279 12.96 24.88 12.67
N GLU A 280 12.33 23.89 13.28
CA GLU A 280 12.43 23.60 14.70
C GLU A 280 12.05 22.15 14.95
N GLU A 281 12.71 21.53 15.91
CA GLU A 281 12.42 20.19 16.40
C GLU A 281 12.52 20.20 17.92
N ARG A 282 11.55 19.60 18.61
CA ARG A 282 11.51 19.46 20.05
C ARG A 282 10.86 18.16 20.44
N TRP A 283 11.39 17.52 21.48
CA TRP A 283 10.83 16.30 22.06
C TRP A 283 10.39 16.60 23.47
N TYR A 284 9.25 16.06 23.91
CA TYR A 284 8.72 16.29 25.25
C TYR A 284 8.29 14.98 25.86
N GLU A 285 8.71 14.70 27.09
CA GLU A 285 8.12 13.61 27.85
C GLU A 285 6.66 13.94 28.21
N VAL A 286 5.75 13.02 27.90
CA VAL A 286 4.32 13.12 28.21
C VAL A 286 4.09 12.48 29.58
N GLY A 287 4.39 13.26 30.63
CA GLY A 287 4.19 12.87 32.02
C GLY A 287 3.09 13.68 32.74
N PRO A 288 2.96 13.54 34.07
CA PRO A 288 1.97 14.27 34.88
C PRO A 288 2.03 15.81 34.78
N GLY A 289 3.17 16.37 34.38
CA GLY A 289 3.36 17.81 34.16
C GLY A 289 3.11 18.27 32.72
N PHE A 290 2.81 17.36 31.79
CA PHE A 290 2.54 17.70 30.40
C PHE A 290 1.10 18.22 30.24
N PRO A 291 0.86 19.32 29.49
CA PRO A 291 -0.46 19.97 29.37
C PRO A 291 -1.44 19.21 28.45
N GLY A 292 -1.46 17.87 28.55
CA GLY A 292 -2.31 16.98 27.77
C GLY A 292 -3.59 16.56 28.49
N LEU A 293 -4.64 16.24 27.72
CA LEU A 293 -5.85 15.61 28.21
C LEU A 293 -5.81 14.11 27.89
N THR A 294 -6.00 13.28 28.91
CA THR A 294 -6.15 11.83 28.79
C THR A 294 -7.43 11.37 29.47
N GLY A 295 -7.94 10.20 29.08
CA GLY A 295 -9.10 9.61 29.75
C GLY A 295 -8.89 9.46 31.26
N ARG A 296 -7.69 9.04 31.68
CA ARG A 296 -7.32 8.93 33.11
C ARG A 296 -7.33 10.28 33.82
N ALA A 297 -6.83 11.34 33.19
CA ALA A 297 -6.86 12.69 33.76
C ALA A 297 -8.30 13.21 33.93
N LEU A 298 -9.17 12.95 32.95
CA LEU A 298 -10.59 13.33 33.03
C LEU A 298 -11.34 12.57 34.14
N VAL A 299 -11.11 11.26 34.27
CA VAL A 299 -11.66 10.46 35.38
C VAL A 299 -11.21 10.99 36.72
N ALA A 300 -9.91 11.26 36.87
CA ALA A 300 -9.35 11.80 38.11
C ALA A 300 -9.95 13.17 38.46
N ALA A 301 -10.33 13.97 37.45
CA ALA A 301 -11.04 15.23 37.60
C ALA A 301 -12.55 15.07 37.86
N GLY A 302 -13.08 13.85 37.94
CA GLY A 302 -14.50 13.57 38.18
C GLY A 302 -15.39 13.73 36.96
N VAL A 303 -14.83 13.76 35.76
CA VAL A 303 -15.58 13.85 34.49
C VAL A 303 -15.93 12.43 34.03
N PRO A 304 -17.22 12.06 33.88
CA PRO A 304 -17.59 10.75 33.38
C PRO A 304 -17.14 10.58 31.92
N ILE A 305 -16.41 9.50 31.63
CA ILE A 305 -15.89 9.20 30.31
C ILE A 305 -16.99 8.60 29.43
N SER A 306 -17.72 9.49 28.76
CA SER A 306 -18.55 9.18 27.59
C SER A 306 -18.29 10.21 26.48
N VAL A 307 -17.11 10.83 26.49
CA VAL A 307 -16.69 11.85 25.53
C VAL A 307 -15.92 11.17 24.42
N LEU A 308 -16.39 11.34 23.18
CA LEU A 308 -15.80 10.82 21.96
C LEU A 308 -15.31 11.99 21.10
N ASP A 309 -14.41 11.70 20.15
CA ASP A 309 -13.93 12.66 19.14
C ASP A 309 -13.38 13.98 19.72
N VAL A 310 -12.66 13.90 20.84
CA VAL A 310 -12.03 15.06 21.47
C VAL A 310 -10.90 15.57 20.61
N GLU A 311 -11.03 16.77 20.07
CA GLU A 311 -9.92 17.47 19.42
C GLU A 311 -9.56 18.74 20.17
N TYR A 312 -8.28 18.93 20.42
CA TYR A 312 -7.78 20.12 21.10
C TYR A 312 -6.37 20.47 20.62
N THR A 313 -5.91 21.65 21.00
CA THR A 313 -4.57 22.12 20.64
C THR A 313 -3.85 22.52 21.91
N ILE A 314 -2.65 21.97 22.08
CA ILE A 314 -1.73 22.34 23.15
C ILE A 314 -0.82 23.45 22.63
N ASP A 315 -0.64 24.50 23.42
CA ASP A 315 0.36 25.52 23.19
C ASP A 315 1.64 25.23 23.99
N LEU A 316 2.68 24.79 23.30
CA LEU A 316 4.01 24.47 23.82
C LEU A 316 4.97 25.68 23.73
N SER A 317 4.44 26.89 23.52
CA SER A 317 5.28 28.09 23.39
C SER A 317 5.86 28.58 24.72
N GLY A 318 5.30 28.12 25.85
CA GLY A 318 5.72 28.47 27.21
C GLY A 318 7.05 27.85 27.65
N GLU A 319 7.47 28.16 28.88
CA GLU A 319 8.72 27.63 29.48
C GLU A 319 8.59 26.16 29.92
N ALA A 320 7.39 25.72 30.27
CA ALA A 320 7.08 24.35 30.66
C ALA A 320 5.98 23.78 29.75
N PRO A 321 6.04 22.50 29.36
CA PRO A 321 7.11 21.54 29.67
C PRO A 321 8.41 21.88 28.94
N ALA A 322 9.55 21.63 29.59
CA ALA A 322 10.85 21.79 28.93
C ALA A 322 11.04 20.65 27.91
N PRO A 323 11.64 20.91 26.74
CA PRO A 323 11.97 19.84 25.81
C PRO A 323 13.09 18.97 26.39
N LEU A 324 13.09 17.69 26.01
CA LEU A 324 14.17 16.76 26.31
C LEU A 324 15.49 17.24 25.66
N PRO A 325 16.62 17.13 26.36
CA PRO A 325 17.93 17.34 25.76
C PRO A 325 18.26 16.23 24.76
N SER A 326 19.19 16.47 23.85
CA SER A 326 19.47 15.58 22.73
C SER A 326 19.93 14.17 23.15
N ASP A 327 20.65 14.06 24.26
CA ASP A 327 21.11 12.79 24.84
C ASP A 327 19.96 11.95 25.39
N GLU A 328 18.96 12.56 26.03
CA GLU A 328 17.74 11.86 26.46
C GLU A 328 16.89 11.42 25.25
N VAL A 329 16.86 12.20 24.16
CA VAL A 329 16.20 11.79 22.91
C VAL A 329 16.92 10.58 22.29
N SER A 330 18.25 10.57 22.27
CA SER A 330 19.02 9.41 21.80
C SER A 330 18.75 8.16 22.65
N GLN A 331 18.72 8.29 23.98
CA GLN A 331 18.39 7.18 24.89
C GLN A 331 16.98 6.64 24.68
N LEU A 332 16.01 7.52 24.41
CA LEU A 332 14.63 7.12 24.08
C LEU A 332 14.58 6.29 22.79
N ILE A 333 15.29 6.72 21.74
CA ILE A 333 15.38 5.99 20.47
C ILE A 333 16.04 4.62 20.68
N GLU A 334 17.13 4.55 21.45
CA GLU A 334 17.79 3.30 21.82
C GLU A 334 16.85 2.37 22.61
N SER A 335 16.05 2.90 23.55
CA SER A 335 15.08 2.11 24.35
C SER A 335 14.00 1.49 23.46
N LEU A 336 13.44 2.26 22.52
CA LEU A 336 12.46 1.76 21.55
C LEU A 336 12.99 0.55 20.77
N ILE A 337 14.26 0.61 20.35
CA ILE A 337 14.89 -0.47 19.59
C ILE A 337 15.16 -1.68 20.47
N GLN A 338 15.69 -1.48 21.69
CA GLN A 338 15.97 -2.57 22.62
C GLN A 338 14.72 -3.32 23.07
N GLU A 339 13.60 -2.62 23.26
CA GLU A 339 12.32 -3.24 23.65
C GLU A 339 11.64 -4.03 22.52
N SER A 340 12.13 -3.87 21.29
CA SER A 340 11.65 -4.61 20.12
C SER A 340 12.36 -5.95 19.89
N ALA A 341 13.52 -6.13 20.52
CA ALA A 341 14.47 -7.23 20.28
C ALA A 341 14.11 -8.54 20.98
#